data_AF-A0A816BF95-F1
#
_entry.id   AF-A0A816BF95-F1
#
_cell.length_a   1.000
_cell.length_b   1.000
_cell.length_c   1.000
_cell.angle_alpha   90.00
_cell.angle_beta   90.00
_cell.angle_gamma   90.00
#
_symmetry.space_group_name_H-M   'P 1'
#
loop_
_entity.id
_entity.type
_entity.pdbx_description
1 polymer ?
#
loop_
_entity_poly.entity_id
_entity_poly.type
_entity_poly.pdbx_seq_one_letter_code
_entity_poly.pdbx_strand_id
1 'polypeptide(L)'
;MESRKDTTMLKDYLRTVHKKLMALNFYASPSSDLCKEQTGRWATRLYLVLLLSFTVVFTFYSSLTYNIETVIIQQPTLDTFLALQSAGKQSLSCPCKQISILRSSMISFAPKFHQFCSSDFLSDHWFNFLTAIEILNISSDKNNWRWGILVRFRFLEAMCNFTASIVNDAVRTFGQQSFVTAAALDPAVFDSQTTLLTRALEHDTATSFSRALDLIIINKRFEQTLNVYKTNVNLQFNNYFVSMSPMLYNNNTCECAKKATCVEQTPLAINNNIVMLVPGWYMGCFIIDSLMQSTFECYYNQDCIDSIYAAHLISNWGLIQWNITAPRSRPLDATRATMSRFPLNATIGDCIECQPIQCFYTERVRKNFITIVTTIIAALGGLSTALNILVPNTVRFLRGPIPKFFSKLYPKIRRRRIRVSTVDTVAHSL
;
A
#
# COMPACT_ATOMS: atom_id res chain seq x y z
N MET A 1 79.46 -0.31 -16.05
CA MET A 1 79.77 0.69 -17.11
C MET A 1 78.67 0.78 -18.18
N GLU A 2 77.77 -0.20 -18.31
CA GLU A 2 76.57 -0.19 -19.19
C GLU A 2 75.59 0.99 -18.96
N SER A 3 75.18 1.24 -17.70
CA SER A 3 74.06 2.16 -17.38
C SER A 3 74.28 3.64 -17.77
N ARG A 4 75.55 4.06 -17.97
CA ARG A 4 75.89 5.45 -18.34
C ARG A 4 75.78 5.72 -19.85
N LYS A 5 75.84 4.67 -20.69
CA LYS A 5 75.70 4.80 -22.16
C LYS A 5 74.23 4.98 -22.59
N ASP A 6 73.30 4.31 -21.90
CA ASP A 6 71.87 4.37 -22.22
C ASP A 6 71.25 5.73 -21.90
N THR A 7 71.70 6.37 -20.81
CA THR A 7 71.25 7.71 -20.42
C THR A 7 71.74 8.81 -21.37
N THR A 8 72.90 8.63 -22.01
CA THR A 8 73.41 9.55 -23.05
C THR A 8 72.70 9.36 -24.39
N MET A 9 72.43 8.12 -24.81
CA MET A 9 71.66 7.86 -26.03
C MET A 9 70.22 8.40 -25.94
N LEU A 10 69.56 8.20 -24.80
CA LEU A 10 68.21 8.72 -24.57
C LEU A 10 68.18 10.26 -24.62
N LYS A 11 69.18 10.93 -24.04
CA LYS A 11 69.29 12.40 -24.06
C LYS A 11 69.50 12.96 -25.47
N ASP A 12 70.35 12.33 -26.27
CA ASP A 12 70.60 12.79 -27.65
C ASP A 12 69.43 12.46 -28.59
N TYR A 13 68.73 11.35 -28.36
CA TYR A 13 67.46 11.05 -29.02
C TYR A 13 66.38 12.11 -28.69
N LEU A 14 66.21 12.44 -27.40
CA LEU A 14 65.27 13.47 -26.95
C LEU A 14 65.61 14.85 -27.53
N ARG A 15 66.90 15.23 -27.63
CA ARG A 15 67.32 16.47 -28.30
C ARG A 15 66.99 16.49 -29.79
N THR A 16 67.17 15.37 -30.48
CA THR A 16 66.89 15.26 -31.91
C THR A 16 65.39 15.38 -32.18
N VAL A 17 64.58 14.71 -31.36
CA VAL A 17 63.11 14.81 -31.39
C VAL A 17 62.66 16.24 -31.06
N HIS A 18 63.24 16.87 -30.02
CA HIS A 18 62.93 18.25 -29.66
C HIS A 18 63.24 19.25 -30.78
N LYS A 19 64.40 19.10 -31.45
CA LYS A 19 64.76 19.95 -32.62
C LYS A 19 63.77 19.77 -33.78
N LYS A 20 63.36 18.53 -34.07
CA LYS A 20 62.34 18.25 -35.11
C LYS A 20 60.97 18.84 -34.73
N LEU A 21 60.53 18.68 -33.48
CA LEU A 21 59.30 19.28 -32.95
C LEU A 21 59.32 20.81 -32.99
N MET A 22 60.47 21.43 -32.73
CA MET A 22 60.63 22.88 -32.80
C MET A 22 60.61 23.44 -34.23
N ALA A 23 60.89 22.60 -35.23
CA ALA A 23 60.86 22.96 -36.65
C ALA A 23 59.51 22.67 -37.33
N LEU A 24 58.55 22.05 -36.64
CA LEU A 24 57.24 21.71 -37.19
C LEU A 24 56.41 22.97 -37.52
N ASN A 25 55.80 22.98 -38.69
CA ASN A 25 54.86 23.99 -39.13
C ASN A 25 53.71 23.34 -39.93
N PHE A 26 52.58 23.10 -39.29
CA PHE A 26 51.40 22.52 -39.94
C PHE A 26 50.71 23.47 -40.92
N TYR A 27 51.00 24.78 -40.82
CA TYR A 27 50.42 25.83 -41.66
C TYR A 27 51.45 26.43 -42.62
N ALA A 28 52.38 25.61 -43.12
CA ALA A 28 53.39 26.05 -44.08
C ALA A 28 52.73 26.54 -45.38
N SER A 29 53.12 27.73 -45.83
CA SER A 29 52.70 28.31 -47.10
C SER A 29 53.92 28.37 -48.03
N PRO A 30 53.78 28.10 -49.34
CA PRO A 30 54.90 28.10 -50.29
C PRO A 30 55.52 29.49 -50.54
N SER A 31 55.09 30.54 -49.83
CA SER A 31 55.65 31.89 -49.96
C SER A 31 56.97 32.05 -49.18
N SER A 32 57.96 32.70 -49.78
CA SER A 32 59.28 33.04 -49.21
C SER A 32 59.26 34.12 -48.11
N ASP A 33 58.13 34.35 -47.46
CA ASP A 33 57.93 35.41 -46.46
C ASP A 33 58.21 34.89 -45.04
N LEU A 34 59.33 35.34 -44.47
CA LEU A 34 59.78 35.04 -43.10
C LEU A 34 58.67 35.31 -42.05
N CYS A 35 57.82 36.31 -42.27
CA CYS A 35 56.75 36.65 -41.34
C CYS A 35 55.62 35.61 -41.34
N LYS A 36 55.28 35.07 -42.52
CA LYS A 36 54.27 34.01 -42.68
C LYS A 36 54.77 32.69 -42.12
N GLU A 37 56.06 32.37 -42.32
CA GLU A 37 56.66 31.19 -41.70
C GLU A 37 56.62 31.24 -40.17
N GLN A 38 57.00 32.37 -39.57
CA GLN A 38 56.95 32.52 -38.11
C GLN A 38 55.50 32.41 -37.59
N THR A 39 54.54 33.00 -38.29
CA THR A 39 53.12 32.93 -37.91
C THR A 39 52.59 31.50 -37.96
N GLY A 40 52.98 30.72 -38.97
CA GLY A 40 52.66 29.29 -39.05
C GLY A 40 53.26 28.47 -37.91
N ARG A 41 54.51 28.76 -37.51
CA ARG A 41 55.16 28.10 -36.36
C ARG A 41 54.46 28.44 -35.03
N TRP A 42 54.03 29.68 -34.82
CA TRP A 42 53.26 30.07 -33.63
C TRP A 42 51.86 29.43 -33.60
N ALA A 43 51.17 29.38 -34.74
CA ALA A 43 49.91 28.67 -34.88
C ALA A 43 50.05 27.17 -34.60
N THR A 44 51.11 26.54 -35.10
CA THR A 44 51.40 25.12 -34.86
C THR A 44 51.64 24.83 -33.37
N ARG A 45 52.37 25.70 -32.66
CA ARG A 45 52.58 25.55 -31.20
C ARG A 45 51.29 25.73 -30.40
N LEU A 46 50.48 26.73 -30.74
CA LEU A 46 49.20 26.97 -30.09
C LEU A 46 48.24 25.79 -30.33
N TYR A 47 48.20 25.27 -31.56
CA TYR A 47 47.43 24.07 -31.92
C TYR A 47 47.83 22.87 -31.04
N LEU A 48 49.13 22.57 -30.95
CA LEU A 48 49.62 21.42 -30.17
C LEU A 48 49.34 21.56 -28.66
N VAL A 49 49.51 22.75 -28.09
CA VAL A 49 49.22 22.99 -26.66
C VAL A 49 47.73 22.85 -26.37
N LEU A 50 46.85 23.43 -27.20
CA LEU A 50 45.40 23.32 -27.04
C LEU A 50 44.89 21.89 -27.24
N LEU A 51 45.45 21.18 -28.24
CA LEU A 51 45.12 19.78 -28.48
C LEU A 51 45.51 18.92 -27.28
N LEU A 52 46.71 19.11 -26.73
CA LEU A 52 47.22 18.32 -25.61
C LEU A 52 46.53 18.65 -24.27
N SER A 53 46.16 19.92 -24.04
CA SER A 53 45.42 20.28 -22.83
C SER A 53 43.99 19.73 -22.85
N PHE A 54 43.30 19.82 -23.99
CA PHE A 54 41.94 19.30 -24.12
C PHE A 54 41.89 17.78 -24.00
N THR A 55 42.86 17.06 -24.57
CA THR A 55 42.91 15.60 -24.46
C THR A 55 43.12 15.13 -23.02
N VAL A 56 43.98 15.80 -22.25
CA VAL A 56 44.21 15.47 -20.84
C VAL A 56 42.95 15.73 -20.00
N VAL A 57 42.29 16.88 -20.19
CA VAL A 57 41.05 17.20 -19.45
C VAL A 57 39.92 16.23 -19.83
N PHE A 58 39.77 15.93 -21.12
CA PHE A 58 38.71 15.04 -21.61
C PHE A 58 38.92 13.58 -21.19
N THR A 59 40.17 13.10 -21.18
CA THR A 59 40.50 11.75 -20.69
C THR A 59 40.22 11.61 -19.20
N PHE A 60 40.61 12.61 -18.40
CA PHE A 60 40.32 12.64 -16.97
C PHE A 60 38.81 12.71 -16.69
N TYR A 61 38.07 13.54 -17.41
CA TYR A 61 36.61 13.60 -17.30
C TYR A 61 35.94 12.27 -17.71
N SER A 62 36.40 11.67 -18.81
CA SER A 62 35.85 10.41 -19.31
C SER A 62 36.13 9.23 -18.38
N SER A 63 37.25 9.24 -17.64
CA SER A 63 37.56 8.19 -16.66
C SER A 63 36.75 8.30 -15.37
N LEU A 64 36.29 9.50 -15.02
CA LEU A 64 35.48 9.77 -13.82
C LEU A 64 33.97 9.59 -14.03
N THR A 65 33.51 9.47 -15.28
CA THR A 65 32.08 9.36 -15.60
C THR A 65 31.62 7.91 -15.69
N TYR A 66 30.43 7.64 -15.17
CA TYR A 66 29.79 6.33 -15.19
C TYR A 66 28.82 6.21 -16.37
N ASN A 67 28.62 4.98 -16.84
CA ASN A 67 27.51 4.63 -17.70
C ASN A 67 26.37 4.07 -16.86
N ILE A 68 25.14 4.25 -17.33
CA ILE A 68 23.96 3.57 -16.79
C ILE A 68 23.73 2.36 -17.69
N GLU A 69 23.85 1.16 -17.11
CA GLU A 69 23.56 -0.08 -17.81
C GLU A 69 22.30 -0.71 -17.21
N THR A 70 21.44 -1.25 -18.08
CA THR A 70 20.23 -1.97 -17.68
C THR A 70 20.54 -3.47 -17.66
N VAL A 71 20.45 -4.08 -16.48
CA VAL A 71 20.59 -5.52 -16.32
C VAL A 71 19.21 -6.15 -16.46
N ILE A 72 19.10 -7.19 -17.28
CA ILE A 72 17.84 -7.91 -17.54
C ILE A 72 18.01 -9.35 -17.07
N ILE A 73 17.09 -9.81 -16.23
CA ILE A 73 17.03 -11.18 -15.71
C ILE A 73 15.73 -11.80 -16.22
N GLN A 74 15.86 -12.86 -17.01
CA GLN A 74 14.72 -13.59 -17.58
C GLN A 74 14.16 -14.57 -16.55
N GLN A 75 12.83 -14.63 -16.40
CA GLN A 75 12.10 -15.56 -15.53
C GLN A 75 12.71 -15.70 -14.10
N PRO A 76 12.75 -14.63 -13.31
CA PRO A 76 13.34 -14.68 -11.98
C PRO A 76 12.48 -15.52 -11.02
N THR A 77 13.14 -16.27 -10.13
CA THR A 77 12.48 -16.91 -8.98
C THR A 77 12.20 -15.88 -7.88
N LEU A 78 11.32 -16.21 -6.93
CA LEU A 78 11.00 -15.35 -5.80
C LEU A 78 12.26 -14.98 -4.99
N ASP A 79 13.13 -15.95 -4.74
CA ASP A 79 14.37 -15.71 -3.98
C ASP A 79 15.28 -14.70 -4.70
N THR A 80 15.38 -14.78 -6.04
CA THR A 80 16.11 -13.76 -6.82
C THR A 80 15.46 -12.39 -6.72
N PHE A 81 14.12 -12.30 -6.78
CA PHE A 81 13.42 -11.03 -6.64
C PHE A 81 13.67 -10.41 -5.26
N LEU A 82 13.49 -11.18 -4.19
CA LEU A 82 13.72 -10.75 -2.81
C LEU A 82 15.19 -10.36 -2.59
N ALA A 83 16.13 -11.11 -3.15
CA ALA A 83 17.54 -10.79 -3.08
C ALA A 83 17.86 -9.45 -3.77
N LEU A 84 17.35 -9.22 -4.99
CA LEU A 84 17.57 -7.97 -5.73
C LEU A 84 16.96 -6.77 -5.03
N GLN A 85 15.80 -6.96 -4.39
CA GLN A 85 15.13 -5.95 -3.60
C GLN A 85 15.91 -5.61 -2.33
N SER A 86 16.35 -6.63 -1.59
CA SER A 86 17.18 -6.46 -0.38
C SER A 86 18.53 -5.80 -0.68
N ALA A 87 19.07 -6.01 -1.89
CA ALA A 87 20.29 -5.37 -2.37
C ALA A 87 20.12 -3.88 -2.72
N GLY A 88 18.90 -3.34 -2.61
CA GLY A 88 18.62 -1.92 -2.82
C GLY A 88 18.87 -1.45 -4.25
N LYS A 89 18.71 -2.32 -5.24
CA LYS A 89 18.91 -1.96 -6.66
C LYS A 89 17.89 -0.90 -7.06
N GLN A 90 18.40 0.31 -7.33
CA GLN A 90 17.58 1.43 -7.82
C GLN A 90 16.87 1.01 -9.11
N SER A 91 15.61 1.42 -9.25
CA SER A 91 14.74 1.16 -10.42
C SER A 91 14.40 -0.31 -10.73
N LEU A 92 14.55 -1.23 -9.76
CA LEU A 92 14.10 -2.62 -9.91
C LEU A 92 12.62 -2.66 -10.29
N SER A 93 12.33 -3.23 -11.46
CA SER A 93 10.97 -3.43 -11.95
C SER A 93 10.85 -4.81 -12.58
N CYS A 94 9.81 -5.53 -12.18
CA CYS A 94 9.54 -6.91 -12.57
C CYS A 94 8.10 -7.00 -13.09
N PRO A 95 7.85 -6.66 -14.36
CA PRO A 95 6.51 -6.74 -14.95
C PRO A 95 5.92 -8.14 -14.84
N CYS A 96 4.66 -8.20 -14.39
CA CYS A 96 3.90 -9.44 -14.26
C CYS A 96 3.46 -9.95 -15.63
N LYS A 97 3.44 -11.28 -15.79
CA LYS A 97 2.80 -11.93 -16.95
C LYS A 97 1.29 -11.81 -16.88
N GLN A 98 0.73 -11.89 -15.68
CA GLN A 98 -0.69 -11.72 -15.41
C GLN A 98 -0.89 -10.54 -14.45
N ILE A 99 -1.59 -9.51 -14.92
CA ILE A 99 -1.80 -8.28 -14.15
C ILE A 99 -2.99 -8.35 -13.19
N SER A 100 -3.83 -9.38 -13.31
CA SER A 100 -5.06 -9.54 -12.54
C SER A 100 -5.08 -10.93 -11.91
N ILE A 101 -4.95 -10.96 -10.60
CA ILE A 101 -4.86 -12.19 -9.80
C ILE A 101 -6.11 -12.27 -8.93
N LEU A 102 -6.68 -13.47 -8.72
CA LEU A 102 -7.83 -13.61 -7.82
C LEU A 102 -7.38 -13.36 -6.39
N ARG A 103 -8.18 -12.67 -5.57
CA ARG A 103 -7.79 -12.45 -4.16
C ARG A 103 -7.75 -13.75 -3.36
N SER A 104 -8.58 -14.74 -3.72
CA SER A 104 -8.64 -16.04 -3.05
C SER A 104 -7.34 -16.85 -3.13
N SER A 105 -6.48 -16.59 -4.12
CA SER A 105 -5.20 -17.29 -4.23
C SER A 105 -4.10 -16.70 -3.36
N MET A 106 -4.27 -15.46 -2.90
CA MET A 106 -3.29 -14.77 -2.05
C MET A 106 -3.72 -14.68 -0.59
N ILE A 107 -5.03 -14.59 -0.34
CA ILE A 107 -5.60 -14.39 1.00
C ILE A 107 -6.69 -15.43 1.23
N SER A 108 -6.57 -16.17 2.32
CA SER A 108 -7.58 -17.12 2.78
C SER A 108 -8.13 -16.72 4.14
N PHE A 109 -9.45 -16.88 4.30
CA PHE A 109 -10.16 -16.60 5.55
C PHE A 109 -10.75 -17.88 6.12
N ALA A 110 -10.65 -18.05 7.44
CA ALA A 110 -11.33 -19.12 8.18
C ALA A 110 -12.20 -18.52 9.29
N PRO A 111 -13.38 -17.96 8.96
CA PRO A 111 -14.22 -17.25 9.93
C PRO A 111 -14.54 -18.10 11.15
N LYS A 112 -14.43 -17.51 12.35
CA LYS A 112 -14.87 -18.13 13.60
C LYS A 112 -16.09 -17.39 14.12
N PHE A 113 -17.18 -18.13 14.30
CA PHE A 113 -18.44 -17.61 14.84
C PHE A 113 -18.49 -17.73 16.36
N HIS A 114 -19.37 -16.94 16.95
CA HIS A 114 -19.58 -16.96 18.40
C HIS A 114 -20.00 -18.36 18.86
N GLN A 115 -19.40 -18.82 19.97
CA GLN A 115 -19.58 -20.19 20.49
C GLN A 115 -21.03 -20.57 20.80
N PHE A 116 -21.90 -19.60 21.08
CA PHE A 116 -23.34 -19.84 21.24
C PHE A 116 -23.94 -20.53 20.01
N CYS A 117 -23.49 -20.15 18.81
CA CYS A 117 -23.99 -20.66 17.54
C CYS A 117 -23.69 -22.15 17.29
N SER A 118 -22.78 -22.75 18.07
CA SER A 118 -22.46 -24.17 18.04
C SER A 118 -22.61 -24.83 19.40
N SER A 119 -23.38 -24.21 20.31
CA SER A 119 -23.59 -24.70 21.66
C SER A 119 -24.85 -25.57 21.77
N ASP A 120 -24.96 -26.31 22.88
CA ASP A 120 -26.13 -27.15 23.17
C ASP A 120 -27.44 -26.36 23.23
N PHE A 121 -27.38 -25.04 23.46
CA PHE A 121 -28.52 -24.12 23.45
C PHE A 121 -29.19 -23.96 22.08
N LEU A 122 -28.59 -24.47 21.01
CA LEU A 122 -29.19 -24.51 19.68
C LEU A 122 -29.36 -25.95 19.16
N SER A 123 -29.21 -26.95 20.04
CA SER A 123 -29.41 -28.35 19.66
C SER A 123 -30.89 -28.69 19.46
N ASP A 124 -31.16 -29.71 18.65
CA ASP A 124 -32.52 -30.26 18.50
C ASP A 124 -33.11 -30.70 19.84
N HIS A 125 -32.29 -31.23 20.74
CA HIS A 125 -32.73 -31.62 22.07
C HIS A 125 -33.19 -30.42 22.91
N TRP A 126 -32.49 -29.28 22.82
CA TRP A 126 -32.92 -28.05 23.48
C TRP A 126 -34.24 -27.53 22.90
N PHE A 127 -34.38 -27.49 21.58
CA PHE A 127 -35.61 -27.04 20.94
C PHE A 127 -36.81 -27.96 21.20
N ASN A 128 -36.61 -29.27 21.26
CA ASN A 128 -37.66 -30.22 21.64
C ASN A 128 -38.12 -29.97 23.08
N PHE A 129 -37.19 -29.70 24.00
CA PHE A 129 -37.51 -29.32 25.38
C PHE A 129 -38.32 -28.02 25.46
N LEU A 130 -37.90 -26.96 24.76
CA LEU A 130 -38.63 -25.69 24.75
C LEU A 130 -40.02 -25.81 24.11
N THR A 131 -40.14 -26.61 23.06
CA THR A 131 -41.42 -26.87 22.38
C THR A 131 -42.40 -27.60 23.32
N ALA A 132 -41.91 -28.57 24.10
CA ALA A 132 -42.72 -29.25 25.11
C ALA A 132 -43.22 -28.29 26.20
N ILE A 133 -42.38 -27.35 26.64
CA ILE A 133 -42.79 -26.30 27.59
C ILE A 133 -43.95 -25.45 27.04
N GLU A 134 -43.86 -25.06 25.76
CA GLU A 134 -44.85 -24.18 25.14
C GLU A 134 -46.19 -24.90 24.89
N ILE A 135 -46.18 -26.15 24.41
CA ILE A 135 -47.39 -26.95 24.18
C ILE A 135 -48.20 -27.16 25.46
N LEU A 136 -47.53 -27.34 26.60
CA LEU A 136 -48.20 -27.57 27.88
C LEU A 136 -48.84 -26.29 28.46
N ASN A 137 -48.71 -25.15 27.77
CA ASN A 137 -49.27 -23.85 28.17
C ASN A 137 -48.97 -23.48 29.64
N ILE A 138 -47.81 -23.93 30.13
CA ILE A 138 -47.36 -23.76 31.54
C ILE A 138 -47.11 -22.27 31.86
N SER A 139 -47.04 -21.41 30.84
CA SER A 139 -46.71 -20.00 30.98
C SER A 139 -47.56 -19.11 30.07
N SER A 140 -48.70 -18.68 30.57
CA SER A 140 -49.50 -17.59 29.98
C SER A 140 -49.16 -16.21 30.56
N ASP A 141 -48.17 -16.13 31.46
CA ASP A 141 -47.79 -14.90 32.16
C ASP A 141 -46.36 -14.47 31.84
N LYS A 142 -46.19 -13.16 31.61
CA LYS A 142 -44.90 -12.49 31.45
C LYS A 142 -43.96 -12.64 32.64
N ASN A 143 -44.49 -12.92 33.83
CA ASN A 143 -43.67 -13.16 35.02
C ASN A 143 -42.98 -14.53 35.03
N ASN A 144 -43.26 -15.39 34.04
CA ASN A 144 -42.65 -16.69 33.89
C ASN A 144 -41.61 -16.66 32.77
N TRP A 145 -40.34 -16.94 33.10
CA TRP A 145 -39.24 -17.00 32.14
C TRP A 145 -39.48 -17.92 30.93
N ARG A 146 -40.37 -18.90 31.06
CA ARG A 146 -40.78 -19.82 29.98
C ARG A 146 -41.59 -19.10 28.89
N TRP A 147 -42.20 -17.97 29.21
CA TRP A 147 -43.03 -17.21 28.28
C TRP A 147 -42.17 -16.60 27.16
N GLY A 148 -42.45 -17.00 25.91
CA GLY A 148 -41.70 -16.55 24.73
C GLY A 148 -40.28 -17.10 24.61
N ILE A 149 -39.89 -18.10 25.42
CA ILE A 149 -38.52 -18.61 25.45
C ILE A 149 -38.13 -19.33 24.14
N LEU A 150 -39.03 -20.12 23.54
CA LEU A 150 -38.77 -20.81 22.27
C LEU A 150 -38.40 -19.80 21.18
N VAL A 151 -39.18 -18.72 21.08
CA VAL A 151 -38.98 -17.61 20.14
C VAL A 151 -37.61 -17.00 20.28
N ARG A 152 -37.18 -16.77 21.53
CA ARG A 152 -35.88 -16.19 21.84
C ARG A 152 -34.77 -17.04 21.23
N PHE A 153 -34.81 -18.35 21.46
CA PHE A 153 -33.79 -19.25 20.91
C PHE A 153 -33.91 -19.45 19.40
N ARG A 154 -35.12 -19.50 18.84
CA ARG A 154 -35.33 -19.54 17.38
C ARG A 154 -34.81 -18.29 16.70
N PHE A 155 -34.98 -17.11 17.31
CA PHE A 155 -34.40 -15.89 16.77
C PHE A 155 -32.87 -15.88 16.89
N LEU A 156 -32.30 -16.35 18.01
CA LEU A 156 -30.85 -16.47 18.16
C LEU A 156 -30.25 -17.46 17.15
N GLU A 157 -30.92 -18.58 16.86
CA GLU A 157 -30.57 -19.51 15.77
C GLU A 157 -30.58 -18.81 14.41
N ALA A 158 -31.66 -18.07 14.11
CA ALA A 158 -31.78 -17.31 12.88
C ALA A 158 -30.66 -16.25 12.75
N MET A 159 -30.29 -15.58 13.84
CA MET A 159 -29.19 -14.62 13.87
C MET A 159 -27.84 -15.30 13.60
N CYS A 160 -27.58 -16.45 14.20
CA CYS A 160 -26.38 -17.24 13.92
C CYS A 160 -26.27 -17.62 12.44
N ASN A 161 -27.37 -18.13 11.85
CA ASN A 161 -27.43 -18.48 10.44
C ASN A 161 -27.28 -17.27 9.52
N PHE A 162 -27.91 -16.15 9.89
CA PHE A 162 -27.84 -14.90 9.14
C PHE A 162 -26.42 -14.31 9.13
N THR A 163 -25.76 -14.27 10.29
CA THR A 163 -24.35 -13.85 10.39
C THR A 163 -23.46 -14.79 9.59
N ALA A 164 -23.65 -16.11 9.69
CA ALA A 164 -22.87 -17.07 8.92
C ALA A 164 -23.02 -16.88 7.41
N SER A 165 -24.24 -16.67 6.93
CA SER A 165 -24.53 -16.41 5.53
C SER A 165 -23.85 -15.13 5.04
N ILE A 166 -24.01 -14.00 5.74
CA ILE A 166 -23.41 -12.71 5.35
C ILE A 166 -21.88 -12.82 5.30
N VAL A 167 -21.29 -13.43 6.32
CA VAL A 167 -19.84 -13.59 6.42
C VAL A 167 -19.29 -14.47 5.30
N ASN A 168 -19.93 -15.62 5.06
CA ASN A 168 -19.50 -16.53 4.00
C ASN A 168 -19.67 -15.91 2.61
N ASP A 169 -20.75 -15.17 2.37
CA ASP A 169 -20.97 -14.45 1.12
C ASP A 169 -19.94 -13.34 0.91
N ALA A 170 -19.59 -12.59 1.97
CA ALA A 170 -18.57 -11.55 1.92
C ALA A 170 -17.19 -12.14 1.60
N VAL A 171 -16.79 -13.22 2.27
CA VAL A 171 -15.53 -13.93 2.00
C VAL A 171 -15.50 -14.50 0.58
N ARG A 172 -16.58 -15.13 0.13
CA ARG A 172 -16.69 -15.66 -1.24
C ARG A 172 -16.56 -14.55 -2.28
N THR A 173 -17.29 -13.46 -2.09
CA THR A 173 -17.27 -12.29 -3.00
C THR A 173 -15.90 -11.64 -3.02
N PHE A 174 -15.26 -11.49 -1.86
CA PHE A 174 -13.89 -11.01 -1.74
C PHE A 174 -12.92 -11.87 -2.56
N GLY A 175 -12.99 -13.19 -2.41
CA GLY A 175 -12.11 -14.12 -3.12
C GLY A 175 -12.25 -14.06 -4.65
N GLN A 176 -13.46 -13.79 -5.14
CA GLN A 176 -13.77 -13.64 -6.56
C GLN A 176 -13.31 -12.30 -7.16
N GLN A 177 -13.01 -11.31 -6.33
CA GLN A 177 -12.49 -10.02 -6.81
C GLN A 177 -11.05 -10.16 -7.27
N SER A 178 -10.69 -9.39 -8.30
CA SER A 178 -9.31 -9.30 -8.75
C SER A 178 -8.48 -8.34 -7.89
N PHE A 179 -7.21 -8.69 -7.76
CA PHE A 179 -6.13 -7.83 -7.32
C PHE A 179 -5.29 -7.48 -8.53
N VAL A 180 -5.18 -6.19 -8.82
CA VAL A 180 -4.57 -5.70 -10.05
C VAL A 180 -3.20 -5.11 -9.73
N THR A 181 -2.15 -5.70 -10.30
CA THR A 181 -0.79 -5.17 -10.21
C THR A 181 -0.05 -5.37 -11.53
N ALA A 182 0.63 -4.32 -12.00
CA ALA A 182 1.41 -4.37 -13.25
C ALA A 182 2.81 -4.97 -13.05
N ALA A 183 3.31 -4.98 -11.81
CA ALA A 183 4.64 -5.46 -11.46
C ALA A 183 4.62 -6.21 -10.12
N ALA A 184 5.65 -7.03 -9.89
CA ALA A 184 5.85 -7.67 -8.61
C ALA A 184 5.98 -6.61 -7.50
N LEU A 185 5.24 -6.82 -6.41
CA LEU A 185 5.18 -5.88 -5.30
C LEU A 185 6.27 -6.18 -4.26
N ASP A 186 6.73 -5.13 -3.61
CA ASP A 186 7.53 -5.23 -2.40
C ASP A 186 6.73 -5.92 -1.29
N PRO A 187 7.33 -6.82 -0.49
CA PRO A 187 6.65 -7.50 0.61
C PRO A 187 5.94 -6.55 1.58
N ALA A 188 6.56 -5.41 1.94
CA ALA A 188 5.94 -4.45 2.84
C ALA A 188 4.75 -3.72 2.18
N VAL A 189 4.85 -3.46 0.88
CA VAL A 189 3.74 -2.88 0.10
C VAL A 189 2.59 -3.88 -0.03
N PHE A 190 2.90 -5.14 -0.32
CA PHE A 190 1.93 -6.23 -0.39
C PHE A 190 1.21 -6.42 0.96
N ASP A 191 1.96 -6.50 2.06
CA ASP A 191 1.41 -6.62 3.41
C ASP A 191 0.52 -5.43 3.78
N SER A 192 0.94 -4.21 3.42
CA SER A 192 0.14 -3.01 3.64
C SER A 192 -1.17 -3.05 2.85
N GLN A 193 -1.14 -3.46 1.58
CA GLN A 193 -2.34 -3.51 0.73
C GLN A 193 -3.29 -4.62 1.17
N THR A 194 -2.79 -5.81 1.46
CA THR A 194 -3.59 -6.96 1.93
C THR A 194 -4.23 -6.69 3.29
N THR A 195 -3.52 -5.99 4.18
CA THR A 195 -4.07 -5.53 5.47
C THR A 195 -5.22 -4.54 5.27
N LEU A 196 -5.08 -3.58 4.35
CA LEU A 196 -6.15 -2.62 4.05
C LEU A 196 -7.37 -3.30 3.45
N LEU A 197 -7.17 -4.24 2.52
CA LEU A 197 -8.25 -5.04 1.92
C LEU A 197 -8.98 -5.87 2.97
N THR A 198 -8.26 -6.45 3.92
CA THR A 198 -8.84 -7.21 5.02
C THR A 198 -9.68 -6.33 5.94
N ARG A 199 -9.16 -5.16 6.35
CA ARG A 199 -9.91 -4.22 7.19
C ARG A 199 -11.17 -3.70 6.48
N ALA A 200 -11.09 -3.47 5.18
CA ALA A 200 -12.26 -3.10 4.37
C ALA A 200 -13.30 -4.22 4.38
N LEU A 201 -12.89 -5.48 4.15
CA LEU A 201 -13.79 -6.63 4.24
C LEU A 201 -14.48 -6.71 5.60
N GLU A 202 -13.73 -6.59 6.70
CA GLU A 202 -14.29 -6.62 8.06
C GLU A 202 -15.31 -5.50 8.28
N HIS A 203 -14.95 -4.26 7.92
CA HIS A 203 -15.81 -3.09 8.09
C HIS A 203 -17.09 -3.16 7.23
N ASP A 204 -16.95 -3.53 5.95
CA ASP A 204 -18.06 -3.59 5.00
C ASP A 204 -19.01 -4.74 5.34
N THR A 205 -18.48 -5.87 5.81
CA THR A 205 -19.28 -7.01 6.28
C THR A 205 -20.10 -6.63 7.51
N ALA A 206 -19.47 -5.99 8.51
CA ALA A 206 -20.17 -5.53 9.71
C ALA A 206 -21.24 -4.48 9.37
N THR A 207 -20.91 -3.54 8.48
CA THR A 207 -21.84 -2.50 8.01
C THR A 207 -23.02 -3.11 7.26
N SER A 208 -22.78 -4.10 6.40
CA SER A 208 -23.82 -4.79 5.64
C SER A 208 -24.77 -5.55 6.56
N PHE A 209 -24.23 -6.22 7.59
CA PHE A 209 -25.04 -6.86 8.63
C PHE A 209 -25.92 -5.85 9.37
N SER A 210 -25.36 -4.75 9.86
CA SER A 210 -26.13 -3.71 10.57
C SER A 210 -27.24 -3.14 9.71
N ARG A 211 -26.95 -2.81 8.44
CA ARG A 211 -27.97 -2.29 7.50
C ARG A 211 -29.10 -3.28 7.26
N ALA A 212 -28.76 -4.55 7.07
CA ALA A 212 -29.77 -5.57 6.85
C ALA A 212 -30.62 -5.83 8.11
N LEU A 213 -30.01 -5.77 9.30
CA LEU A 213 -30.73 -5.85 10.57
C LEU A 213 -31.64 -4.64 10.79
N ASP A 214 -31.17 -3.43 10.49
CA ASP A 214 -31.96 -2.20 10.59
C ASP A 214 -33.20 -2.25 9.69
N LEU A 215 -33.06 -2.77 8.47
CA LEU A 215 -34.20 -3.00 7.57
C LEU A 215 -35.22 -3.97 8.17
N ILE A 216 -34.77 -5.06 8.82
CA ILE A 216 -35.66 -5.99 9.52
C ILE A 216 -36.39 -5.28 10.67
N ILE A 217 -35.67 -4.49 11.47
CA ILE A 217 -36.24 -3.75 12.61
C ILE A 217 -37.30 -2.75 12.13
N ILE A 218 -36.97 -1.94 11.12
CA ILE A 218 -37.86 -0.90 10.59
C ILE A 218 -39.14 -1.54 10.02
N ASN A 219 -39.00 -2.60 9.22
CA ASN A 219 -40.14 -3.32 8.67
C ASN A 219 -41.04 -3.89 9.79
N LYS A 220 -40.45 -4.50 10.83
CA LYS A 220 -41.23 -5.07 11.93
C LYS A 220 -41.95 -4.02 12.77
N ARG A 221 -41.34 -2.86 12.98
CA ARG A 221 -41.99 -1.74 13.70
C ARG A 221 -43.14 -1.14 12.90
N PHE A 222 -43.01 -1.04 11.57
CA PHE A 222 -44.05 -0.51 10.70
C PHE A 222 -45.27 -1.44 10.62
N GLU A 223 -45.03 -2.75 10.56
CA GLU A 223 -46.10 -3.74 10.42
C GLU A 223 -47.04 -3.81 11.66
N GLN A 224 -46.60 -3.34 12.84
CA GLN A 224 -47.32 -3.40 14.14
C GLN A 224 -48.08 -4.72 14.39
N THR A 225 -47.67 -5.80 13.73
CA THR A 225 -48.49 -7.00 13.64
C THR A 225 -48.47 -7.70 14.98
N LEU A 226 -49.60 -8.31 15.33
CA LEU A 226 -49.70 -9.19 16.48
C LEU A 226 -48.55 -10.21 16.41
N ASN A 227 -47.64 -10.18 17.38
CA ASN A 227 -46.60 -11.20 17.43
C ASN A 227 -47.30 -12.54 17.72
N VAL A 228 -46.92 -13.61 17.01
CA VAL A 228 -47.47 -14.97 17.20
C VAL A 228 -47.41 -15.38 18.68
N TYR A 229 -46.40 -14.87 19.39
CA TYR A 229 -46.12 -15.17 20.79
C TYR A 229 -46.69 -14.14 21.77
N LYS A 230 -47.51 -13.20 21.28
CA LYS A 230 -48.32 -12.26 22.08
C LYS A 230 -47.49 -11.37 23.02
N THR A 231 -46.21 -11.15 22.72
CA THR A 231 -45.34 -10.33 23.55
C THR A 231 -45.66 -8.83 23.48
N ASN A 232 -46.33 -8.38 22.41
CA ASN A 232 -46.78 -7.00 22.25
C ASN A 232 -48.23 -6.78 22.67
N VAL A 233 -48.99 -7.83 22.97
CA VAL A 233 -50.44 -7.75 23.13
C VAL A 233 -50.99 -8.83 24.04
N ASN A 234 -51.85 -8.44 24.96
CA ASN A 234 -52.62 -9.34 25.80
C ASN A 234 -53.96 -9.65 25.14
N LEU A 235 -54.20 -10.93 24.86
CA LEU A 235 -55.44 -11.44 24.29
C LEU A 235 -56.29 -12.09 25.37
N GLN A 236 -57.48 -11.53 25.60
CA GLN A 236 -58.47 -12.09 26.50
C GLN A 236 -59.60 -12.70 25.68
N PHE A 237 -59.82 -14.00 25.87
CA PHE A 237 -60.89 -14.73 25.21
C PHE A 237 -62.11 -14.75 26.11
N ASN A 238 -63.23 -14.28 25.59
CA ASN A 238 -64.56 -14.48 26.17
C ASN A 238 -65.40 -15.29 25.17
N ASN A 239 -66.50 -15.89 25.63
CA ASN A 239 -67.36 -16.76 24.81
C ASN A 239 -67.96 -16.06 23.56
N TYR A 240 -67.96 -14.72 23.53
CA TYR A 240 -68.62 -13.92 22.47
C TYR A 240 -67.69 -12.95 21.74
N PHE A 241 -66.52 -12.63 22.30
CA PHE A 241 -65.58 -11.69 21.70
C PHE A 241 -64.14 -11.96 22.16
N VAL A 242 -63.18 -11.53 21.34
CA VAL A 242 -61.77 -11.50 21.69
C VAL A 242 -61.41 -10.05 22.00
N SER A 243 -61.00 -9.78 23.24
CA SER A 243 -60.48 -8.47 23.63
C SER A 243 -58.97 -8.45 23.45
N MET A 244 -58.48 -7.35 22.89
CA MET A 244 -57.07 -7.12 22.60
C MET A 244 -56.64 -5.86 23.34
N SER A 245 -55.63 -5.99 24.21
CA SER A 245 -55.04 -4.85 24.93
C SER A 245 -53.53 -4.85 24.74
N PRO A 246 -52.88 -3.69 24.63
CA PRO A 246 -51.43 -3.62 24.46
C PRO A 246 -50.73 -4.15 25.70
N MET A 247 -49.62 -4.87 25.48
CA MET A 247 -48.80 -5.37 26.58
C MET A 247 -48.05 -4.23 27.27
N LEU A 248 -47.88 -4.38 28.58
CA LEU A 248 -47.25 -3.39 29.45
C LEU A 248 -45.98 -3.97 30.08
N TYR A 249 -44.90 -3.20 30.01
CA TYR A 249 -43.57 -3.52 30.55
C TYR A 249 -43.10 -2.43 31.53
N ASN A 250 -42.09 -2.76 32.34
CA ASN A 250 -41.45 -1.85 33.28
C ASN A 250 -42.45 -1.25 34.29
N ASN A 251 -43.06 -2.11 35.11
CA ASN A 251 -44.09 -1.74 36.08
C ASN A 251 -45.23 -0.89 35.47
N ASN A 252 -45.72 -1.30 34.30
CA ASN A 252 -46.81 -0.67 33.56
C ASN A 252 -46.55 0.74 33.03
N THR A 253 -45.29 1.19 33.01
CA THR A 253 -44.93 2.53 32.49
C THR A 253 -44.68 2.54 30.99
N CYS A 254 -44.44 1.36 30.37
CA CYS A 254 -44.10 1.24 28.96
C CYS A 254 -45.12 0.38 28.21
N GLU A 255 -45.85 1.00 27.28
CA GLU A 255 -46.97 0.37 26.55
C GLU A 255 -46.60 0.11 25.08
N CYS A 256 -46.80 -1.13 24.62
CA CYS A 256 -46.38 -1.56 23.28
C CYS A 256 -47.08 -0.84 22.13
N ALA A 257 -48.32 -0.38 22.32
CA ALA A 257 -49.03 0.42 21.32
C ALA A 257 -48.40 1.82 21.13
N LYS A 258 -47.70 2.35 22.14
CA LYS A 258 -47.07 3.67 22.10
C LYS A 258 -45.58 3.59 21.79
N LYS A 259 -44.90 2.55 22.28
CA LYS A 259 -43.45 2.41 22.16
C LYS A 259 -43.08 0.94 21.91
N ALA A 260 -42.60 0.68 20.69
CA ALA A 260 -42.14 -0.66 20.29
C ALA A 260 -40.91 -1.15 21.08
N THR A 261 -40.07 -0.24 21.58
CA THR A 261 -38.81 -0.54 22.26
C THR A 261 -38.97 -0.84 23.76
N CYS A 262 -40.19 -1.04 24.25
CA CYS A 262 -40.40 -1.43 25.64
C CYS A 262 -39.82 -2.81 25.91
N VAL A 263 -38.97 -2.87 26.93
CA VAL A 263 -38.36 -4.11 27.42
C VAL A 263 -38.34 -4.13 28.94
N GLU A 264 -38.19 -5.32 29.50
CA GLU A 264 -38.05 -5.59 30.92
C GLU A 264 -37.17 -6.82 31.11
N GLN A 265 -36.40 -6.87 32.20
CA GLN A 265 -35.56 -8.01 32.49
C GLN A 265 -36.44 -9.22 32.83
N THR A 266 -36.12 -10.39 32.27
CA THR A 266 -36.93 -11.59 32.40
C THR A 266 -36.90 -12.11 33.85
N PRO A 267 -38.06 -12.17 34.54
CA PRO A 267 -38.13 -12.75 35.86
C PRO A 267 -38.16 -14.27 35.83
N LEU A 268 -37.42 -14.89 36.74
CA LEU A 268 -37.48 -16.31 37.06
C LEU A 268 -38.42 -16.50 38.25
N ALA A 269 -39.69 -16.80 37.97
CA ALA A 269 -40.67 -17.09 39.01
C ALA A 269 -40.80 -18.59 39.30
N ILE A 270 -40.88 -18.95 40.58
CA ILE A 270 -41.21 -20.28 41.09
C ILE A 270 -42.45 -20.14 41.98
N ASN A 271 -43.53 -20.87 41.68
CA ASN A 271 -44.80 -20.78 42.42
C ASN A 271 -45.31 -19.34 42.58
N ASN A 272 -45.24 -18.54 41.50
CA ASN A 272 -45.60 -17.11 41.45
C ASN A 272 -44.74 -16.15 42.29
N ASN A 273 -43.69 -16.65 42.95
CA ASN A 273 -42.69 -15.80 43.61
C ASN A 273 -41.49 -15.60 42.69
N ILE A 274 -41.12 -14.35 42.44
CA ILE A 274 -39.91 -14.02 41.68
C ILE A 274 -38.69 -14.40 42.52
N VAL A 275 -37.91 -15.37 42.05
CA VAL A 275 -36.71 -15.88 42.73
C VAL A 275 -35.48 -15.08 42.32
N MET A 276 -35.40 -14.71 41.04
CA MET A 276 -34.34 -13.84 40.51
C MET A 276 -34.78 -13.18 39.21
N LEU A 277 -34.06 -12.13 38.81
CA LEU A 277 -34.08 -11.64 37.43
C LEU A 277 -32.92 -12.31 36.69
N VAL A 278 -33.18 -12.91 35.53
CA VAL A 278 -32.15 -13.65 34.79
C VAL A 278 -31.15 -12.64 34.19
N PRO A 279 -29.86 -12.68 34.57
CA PRO A 279 -28.84 -11.76 34.06
C PRO A 279 -28.75 -11.78 32.54
N GLY A 280 -28.77 -10.61 31.92
CA GLY A 280 -28.68 -10.45 30.48
C GLY A 280 -29.91 -10.89 29.68
N TRP A 281 -30.98 -11.38 30.31
CA TRP A 281 -32.20 -11.76 29.61
C TRP A 281 -33.25 -10.66 29.71
N TYR A 282 -33.63 -10.11 28.57
CA TYR A 282 -34.73 -9.18 28.45
C TYR A 282 -35.83 -9.75 27.57
N MET A 283 -37.06 -9.41 27.92
CA MET A 283 -38.26 -9.57 27.10
C MET A 283 -38.86 -8.20 26.80
N GLY A 284 -39.70 -8.10 25.78
CA GLY A 284 -40.27 -6.83 25.37
C GLY A 284 -41.33 -6.99 24.30
N CYS A 285 -41.86 -5.88 23.81
CA CYS A 285 -42.91 -5.88 22.79
C CYS A 285 -42.51 -6.73 21.58
N PHE A 286 -41.30 -6.52 21.08
CA PHE A 286 -40.72 -7.27 19.97
C PHE A 286 -39.45 -7.98 20.40
N ILE A 287 -39.28 -9.21 19.94
CA ILE A 287 -38.14 -10.05 20.30
C ILE A 287 -36.81 -9.40 19.91
N ILE A 288 -36.77 -8.70 18.78
CA ILE A 288 -35.57 -8.03 18.28
C ILE A 288 -35.10 -6.92 19.22
N ASP A 289 -36.00 -6.06 19.71
CA ASP A 289 -35.65 -4.98 20.63
C ASP A 289 -35.18 -5.52 21.99
N SER A 290 -35.80 -6.61 22.45
CA SER A 290 -35.40 -7.28 23.70
C SER A 290 -34.07 -8.02 23.60
N LEU A 291 -33.77 -8.61 22.44
CA LEU A 291 -32.50 -9.30 22.22
C LEU A 291 -31.34 -8.32 22.02
N MET A 292 -31.57 -7.19 21.36
CA MET A 292 -30.56 -6.14 21.23
C MET A 292 -30.18 -5.50 22.57
N GLN A 293 -31.05 -5.57 23.57
CA GLN A 293 -30.76 -5.14 24.95
C GLN A 293 -30.29 -6.30 25.84
N SER A 294 -30.40 -7.54 25.36
CA SER A 294 -29.93 -8.72 26.07
C SER A 294 -28.42 -8.90 25.94
N THR A 295 -27.84 -9.59 26.91
CA THR A 295 -26.44 -10.02 26.91
C THR A 295 -26.35 -11.53 27.09
N PHE A 296 -25.16 -12.09 26.84
CA PHE A 296 -24.93 -13.52 27.01
C PHE A 296 -24.50 -13.90 28.45
N GLU A 297 -24.60 -13.00 29.44
CA GLU A 297 -24.06 -13.19 30.79
C GLU A 297 -24.50 -14.50 31.47
N CYS A 298 -25.80 -14.81 31.49
CA CYS A 298 -26.29 -16.03 32.12
C CYS A 298 -25.74 -17.31 31.46
N TYR A 299 -25.49 -17.30 30.14
CA TYR A 299 -25.00 -18.49 29.43
C TYR A 299 -23.55 -18.83 29.77
N TYR A 300 -22.80 -17.90 30.37
CA TYR A 300 -21.46 -18.11 30.88
C TYR A 300 -21.43 -18.52 32.36
N ASN A 301 -22.56 -18.48 33.05
CA ASN A 301 -22.65 -18.68 34.49
C ASN A 301 -23.42 -19.97 34.81
N GLN A 302 -22.69 -20.95 35.35
CA GLN A 302 -23.26 -22.25 35.73
C GLN A 302 -24.39 -22.10 36.77
N ASP A 303 -24.23 -21.25 37.78
CA ASP A 303 -25.25 -21.04 38.82
C ASP A 303 -26.53 -20.43 38.23
N CYS A 304 -26.40 -19.56 37.23
CA CYS A 304 -27.54 -18.99 36.52
C CYS A 304 -28.29 -20.07 35.73
N ILE A 305 -27.56 -20.90 34.98
CA ILE A 305 -28.11 -22.01 34.21
C ILE A 305 -28.80 -23.01 35.15
N ASP A 306 -28.16 -23.37 36.27
CA ASP A 306 -28.72 -24.29 37.26
C ASP A 306 -29.98 -23.73 37.92
N SER A 307 -30.05 -22.42 38.16
CA SER A 307 -31.25 -21.75 38.67
C SER A 307 -32.44 -21.88 37.69
N ILE A 308 -32.20 -21.75 36.39
CA ILE A 308 -33.23 -21.93 35.35
C ILE A 308 -33.74 -23.38 35.35
N TYR A 309 -32.85 -24.37 35.44
CA TYR A 309 -33.25 -25.78 35.51
C TYR A 309 -33.97 -26.11 36.82
N ALA A 310 -33.54 -25.58 37.96
CA ALA A 310 -34.20 -25.76 39.25
C ALA A 310 -35.62 -25.19 39.23
N ALA A 311 -35.81 -24.00 38.66
CA ALA A 311 -37.12 -23.40 38.47
C ALA A 311 -38.04 -24.21 37.55
N HIS A 312 -37.47 -25.05 36.67
CA HIS A 312 -38.21 -26.01 35.85
C HIS A 312 -38.72 -27.20 36.67
N LEU A 313 -37.85 -27.83 37.47
CA LEU A 313 -38.14 -29.07 38.20
C LEU A 313 -39.17 -28.89 39.32
N ILE A 314 -39.35 -27.68 39.86
CA ILE A 314 -40.23 -27.41 41.01
C ILE A 314 -41.69 -27.18 40.59
N SER A 315 -41.98 -26.97 39.30
CA SER A 315 -43.36 -26.83 38.82
C SER A 315 -44.01 -28.22 38.67
N ASN A 316 -44.71 -28.69 39.72
CA ASN A 316 -45.47 -29.93 39.78
C ASN A 316 -46.68 -29.94 38.80
N TRP A 317 -46.45 -30.04 37.50
CA TRP A 317 -47.50 -30.32 36.52
C TRP A 317 -47.58 -31.84 36.33
N GLY A 318 -48.32 -32.49 37.22
CA GLY A 318 -48.41 -33.94 37.39
C GLY A 318 -49.08 -34.74 36.26
N LEU A 319 -48.94 -34.34 34.99
CA LEU A 319 -49.57 -35.04 33.87
C LEU A 319 -48.61 -35.68 32.89
N ILE A 320 -47.29 -35.49 32.98
CA ILE A 320 -46.39 -36.25 32.11
C ILE A 320 -45.06 -36.62 32.79
N GLN A 321 -44.90 -37.91 33.09
CA GLN A 321 -43.58 -38.52 33.24
C GLN A 321 -42.93 -38.60 31.86
N TRP A 322 -42.38 -37.49 31.39
CA TRP A 322 -41.41 -37.57 30.30
C TRP A 322 -40.06 -37.92 30.90
N ASN A 323 -39.42 -38.94 30.34
CA ASN A 323 -38.00 -39.27 30.44
C ASN A 323 -37.09 -38.16 29.85
N ILE A 324 -37.60 -36.93 29.70
CA ILE A 324 -36.86 -35.76 29.23
C ILE A 324 -36.29 -35.11 30.48
N THR A 325 -35.17 -35.65 30.97
CA THR A 325 -34.26 -34.83 31.77
C THR A 325 -34.01 -33.55 30.97
N ALA A 326 -34.29 -32.39 31.58
CA ALA A 326 -33.99 -31.12 30.95
C ALA A 326 -32.53 -31.19 30.46
N PRO A 327 -32.26 -31.00 29.15
CA PRO A 327 -30.91 -31.09 28.62
C PRO A 327 -30.07 -30.12 29.40
N ARG A 328 -29.09 -30.57 30.19
CA ARG A 328 -28.16 -29.68 30.88
C ARG A 328 -27.15 -29.15 29.87
N SER A 329 -27.50 -28.04 29.23
CA SER A 329 -26.59 -27.30 28.37
C SER A 329 -25.39 -26.88 29.19
N ARG A 330 -24.19 -27.12 28.66
CA ARG A 330 -22.96 -26.68 29.33
C ARG A 330 -22.84 -25.15 29.23
N PRO A 331 -22.29 -24.49 30.26
CA PRO A 331 -21.99 -23.08 30.21
C PRO A 331 -20.97 -22.84 29.10
N LEU A 332 -21.11 -21.69 28.46
CA LEU A 332 -20.16 -21.23 27.46
C LEU A 332 -18.81 -20.92 28.12
N ASP A 333 -17.73 -21.02 27.35
CA ASP A 333 -16.37 -20.74 27.84
C ASP A 333 -16.16 -19.22 27.91
N ALA A 334 -16.10 -18.67 29.12
CA ALA A 334 -15.93 -17.23 29.36
C ALA A 334 -14.63 -16.67 28.76
N THR A 335 -13.59 -17.49 28.59
CA THR A 335 -12.34 -17.06 27.93
C THR A 335 -12.52 -16.77 26.43
N ARG A 336 -13.65 -17.22 25.86
CA ARG A 336 -14.02 -17.08 24.44
C ARG A 336 -15.17 -16.10 24.20
N ALA A 337 -15.57 -15.34 25.23
CA ALA A 337 -16.70 -14.42 25.15
C ALA A 337 -16.58 -13.34 24.06
N THR A 338 -15.37 -13.05 23.58
CA THR A 338 -15.10 -12.05 22.52
C THR A 338 -14.76 -12.67 21.16
N MET A 339 -15.00 -13.97 20.94
CA MET A 339 -14.56 -14.67 19.73
C MET A 339 -15.62 -14.67 18.62
N SER A 340 -15.70 -13.55 17.90
CA SER A 340 -16.02 -13.55 16.47
C SER A 340 -14.83 -12.92 15.77
N ARG A 341 -13.94 -13.73 15.18
CA ARG A 341 -12.71 -13.24 14.56
C ARG A 341 -12.52 -13.90 13.20
N PHE A 342 -11.94 -13.14 12.28
CA PHE A 342 -11.43 -13.61 10.99
C PHE A 342 -9.93 -13.87 11.16
N PRO A 343 -9.50 -15.08 11.60
CA PRO A 343 -8.08 -15.39 11.57
C PRO A 343 -7.59 -15.29 10.11
N LEU A 344 -6.59 -14.45 9.89
CA LEU A 344 -5.93 -14.29 8.61
C LEU A 344 -4.93 -15.44 8.44
N ASN A 345 -5.10 -16.25 7.41
CA ASN A 345 -4.03 -17.10 6.91
C ASN A 345 -3.53 -16.45 5.61
N ALA A 346 -2.54 -15.58 5.74
CA ALA A 346 -1.81 -15.02 4.60
C ALA A 346 -0.49 -15.77 4.46
N THR A 347 -0.32 -16.46 3.34
CA THR A 347 0.95 -17.06 2.93
C THR A 347 1.58 -16.15 1.90
N ILE A 348 2.66 -15.46 2.29
CA ILE A 348 3.49 -14.62 1.38
C ILE A 348 4.02 -15.44 0.18
N GLY A 349 4.05 -16.78 0.29
CA GLY A 349 4.47 -17.69 -0.77
C GLY A 349 3.67 -17.60 -2.07
N ASP A 350 2.45 -17.04 -2.06
CA ASP A 350 1.56 -17.04 -3.22
C ASP A 350 1.61 -15.77 -4.08
N CYS A 351 2.42 -14.76 -3.71
CA CYS A 351 2.60 -13.56 -4.54
C CYS A 351 3.37 -13.84 -5.86
N ILE A 352 3.88 -15.08 -6.06
CA ILE A 352 4.50 -15.56 -7.30
C ILE A 352 3.47 -15.85 -8.40
N GLU A 353 2.17 -15.82 -8.12
CA GLU A 353 1.15 -16.07 -9.17
C GLU A 353 1.22 -15.04 -10.32
N CYS A 354 1.83 -13.87 -10.08
CA CYS A 354 2.16 -12.86 -11.11
C CYS A 354 3.17 -13.35 -12.17
N GLN A 355 3.94 -14.43 -11.92
CA GLN A 355 4.99 -15.00 -12.78
C GLN A 355 5.74 -13.94 -13.61
N PRO A 356 6.67 -13.17 -13.02
CA PRO A 356 7.31 -12.06 -13.72
C PRO A 356 8.03 -12.55 -14.98
N ILE A 357 7.79 -11.86 -16.11
CA ILE A 357 8.35 -12.24 -17.42
C ILE A 357 9.88 -12.06 -17.39
N GLN A 358 10.29 -10.89 -16.88
CA GLN A 358 11.67 -10.48 -16.72
C GLN A 358 11.74 -9.42 -15.62
N CYS A 359 12.85 -9.36 -14.89
CA CYS A 359 13.16 -8.22 -14.04
C CYS A 359 14.26 -7.39 -14.70
N PHE A 360 14.17 -6.07 -14.58
CA PHE A 360 15.26 -5.19 -14.96
C PHE A 360 15.53 -4.14 -13.89
N TYR A 361 16.80 -3.77 -13.76
CA TYR A 361 17.24 -2.69 -12.90
C TYR A 361 18.42 -1.97 -13.57
N THR A 362 18.63 -0.71 -13.19
CA THR A 362 19.76 0.06 -13.71
C THR A 362 20.88 0.13 -12.68
N GLU A 363 22.11 -0.08 -13.12
CA GLU A 363 23.29 0.13 -12.28
C GLU A 363 24.33 1.04 -12.93
N ARG A 364 25.12 1.69 -12.07
CA ARG A 364 26.18 2.61 -12.49
C ARG A 364 27.47 1.83 -12.67
N VAL A 365 27.84 1.60 -13.92
CA VAL A 365 29.05 0.84 -14.29
C VAL A 365 30.13 1.81 -14.76
N ARG A 366 31.39 1.51 -14.44
CA ARG A 366 32.51 2.28 -14.98
C ARG A 366 32.59 2.06 -16.49
N LYS A 367 32.90 3.12 -17.23
CA LYS A 367 33.08 3.03 -18.69
C LYS A 367 34.15 1.99 -19.03
N ASN A 368 33.81 1.07 -19.92
CA ASN A 368 34.76 0.09 -20.44
C ASN A 368 35.85 0.79 -21.25
N PHE A 369 37.06 0.21 -21.25
CA PHE A 369 38.24 0.78 -21.92
C PHE A 369 37.98 1.08 -23.40
N ILE A 370 37.29 0.18 -24.11
CA ILE A 370 36.94 0.36 -25.53
C ILE A 370 36.09 1.61 -25.71
N THR A 371 35.08 1.82 -24.87
CA THR A 371 34.19 3.00 -24.92
C THR A 371 34.96 4.29 -24.65
N ILE A 372 35.92 4.27 -23.72
CA ILE A 372 36.80 5.42 -23.44
C ILE A 372 37.67 5.74 -24.66
N VAL A 373 38.29 4.72 -25.27
CA VAL A 373 39.15 4.92 -26.44
C VAL A 373 38.36 5.42 -27.65
N THR A 374 37.18 4.86 -27.94
CA THR A 374 36.36 5.29 -29.08
C THR A 374 35.85 6.72 -28.91
N THR A 375 35.46 7.12 -27.69
CA THR A 375 35.08 8.52 -27.42
C THR A 375 36.27 9.48 -27.55
N ILE A 376 37.47 9.09 -27.13
CA ILE A 376 38.69 9.90 -27.32
C ILE A 376 38.99 10.08 -28.81
N ILE A 377 38.93 9.00 -29.61
CA ILE A 377 39.20 9.07 -31.07
C ILE A 377 38.19 9.98 -31.76
N ALA A 378 36.90 9.83 -31.43
CA ALA A 378 35.84 10.67 -31.98
C ALA A 378 36.04 12.16 -31.61
N ALA A 379 36.36 12.44 -30.34
CA ALA A 379 36.61 13.80 -29.87
C ALA A 379 37.85 14.44 -30.52
N LEU A 380 38.94 13.67 -30.68
CA LEU A 380 40.16 14.10 -31.35
C LEU A 380 39.92 14.49 -32.81
N GLY A 381 39.09 13.71 -33.54
CA GLY A 381 38.73 14.01 -34.92
C GLY A 381 38.00 15.35 -35.07
N GLY A 382 36.96 15.57 -34.26
CA GLY A 382 36.20 16.82 -34.25
C GLY A 382 37.05 18.03 -33.82
N LEU A 383 37.81 17.86 -32.73
CA LEU A 383 38.67 18.91 -32.19
C LEU A 383 39.79 19.31 -33.15
N SER A 384 40.44 18.34 -33.81
CA SER A 384 41.50 18.61 -34.78
C SER A 384 40.98 19.45 -35.95
N THR A 385 39.78 19.15 -36.44
CA THR A 385 39.14 19.90 -37.54
C THR A 385 38.80 21.32 -37.11
N ALA A 386 38.22 21.50 -35.92
CA ALA A 386 37.88 22.82 -35.39
C ALA A 386 39.13 23.68 -35.12
N LEU A 387 40.17 23.11 -34.49
CA LEU A 387 41.42 23.80 -34.23
C LEU A 387 42.13 24.20 -35.54
N ASN A 388 42.08 23.36 -36.57
CA ASN A 388 42.65 23.69 -37.88
C ASN A 388 42.01 24.91 -38.54
N ILE A 389 40.75 25.20 -38.25
CA ILE A 389 40.04 26.38 -38.76
C ILE A 389 40.27 27.60 -37.84
N LEU A 390 40.21 27.41 -36.52
CA LEU A 390 40.21 28.49 -35.55
C LEU A 390 41.61 29.02 -35.22
N VAL A 391 42.62 28.16 -35.12
CA VAL A 391 43.98 28.54 -34.73
C VAL A 391 44.64 29.51 -35.73
N PRO A 392 44.63 29.30 -37.05
CA PRO A 392 45.21 30.27 -37.98
C PRO A 392 44.47 31.62 -37.95
N ASN A 393 43.15 31.61 -37.77
CA ASN A 393 42.34 32.84 -37.68
C ASN A 393 42.62 33.63 -36.40
N THR A 394 42.74 32.95 -35.26
CA THR A 394 43.05 33.60 -33.97
C THR A 394 44.46 34.17 -33.95
N VAL A 395 45.46 33.45 -34.45
CA VAL A 395 46.84 33.96 -34.55
C VAL A 395 46.93 35.14 -35.51
N ARG A 396 46.19 35.11 -36.64
CA ARG A 396 46.11 36.23 -37.57
C ARG A 396 45.40 37.45 -36.98
N PHE A 397 44.39 37.26 -36.14
CA PHE A 397 43.69 38.33 -35.43
C PHE A 397 44.56 38.95 -34.33
N LEU A 398 45.25 38.13 -33.53
CA LEU A 398 46.15 38.58 -32.47
C LEU A 398 47.41 39.29 -32.99
N ARG A 399 47.83 38.98 -34.22
CA ARG A 399 49.00 39.59 -34.89
C ARG A 399 48.62 40.69 -35.90
N GLY A 400 47.32 40.87 -36.17
CA GLY A 400 46.81 41.96 -37.00
C GLY A 400 46.82 43.30 -36.25
N PRO A 401 46.79 44.44 -36.95
CA PRO A 401 46.67 45.73 -36.29
C PRO A 401 45.35 45.76 -35.50
N ILE A 402 45.43 46.08 -34.20
CA ILE A 402 44.28 46.30 -33.32
C ILE A 402 43.20 47.06 -34.11
N PRO A 403 41.97 46.55 -34.25
CA PRO A 403 40.92 47.30 -34.92
C PRO A 403 40.79 48.66 -34.23
N LYS A 404 40.82 49.73 -35.04
CA LYS A 404 40.84 51.16 -34.66
C LYS A 404 39.65 51.63 -33.78
N PHE A 405 38.90 50.73 -33.16
CA PHE A 405 37.78 51.03 -32.30
C PHE A 405 38.21 51.42 -30.88
N PHE A 406 39.27 50.80 -30.33
CA PHE A 406 39.70 51.06 -28.94
C PHE A 406 40.62 52.27 -28.75
N SER A 407 41.14 52.90 -29.81
CA SER A 407 41.99 54.10 -29.70
C SER A 407 41.20 55.42 -29.58
N LYS A 408 39.88 55.37 -29.32
CA LYS A 408 39.03 56.55 -29.11
C LYS A 408 38.75 56.88 -27.64
N LEU A 409 39.22 56.10 -26.67
CA LEU A 409 39.05 56.37 -25.24
C LEU A 409 40.35 56.93 -24.59
N TYR A 410 40.61 58.24 -24.79
CA TYR A 410 41.57 59.11 -24.04
C TYR A 410 43.02 59.25 -24.56
N PRO A 411 43.70 60.42 -24.38
CA PRO A 411 44.00 61.34 -25.48
C PRO A 411 45.49 61.67 -25.69
N LYS A 412 45.78 62.32 -26.83
CA LYS A 412 47.10 62.84 -27.25
C LYS A 412 47.52 64.08 -26.44
N ILE A 413 48.71 64.03 -25.82
CA ILE A 413 49.46 65.21 -25.38
C ILE A 413 50.37 65.70 -26.52
N ARG A 414 50.36 67.02 -26.70
CA ARG A 414 50.89 67.81 -27.82
C ARG A 414 52.30 68.33 -27.47
N ARG A 415 53.29 68.23 -28.37
CA ARG A 415 54.41 69.18 -28.43
C ARG A 415 54.79 69.53 -29.88
N ARG A 416 54.82 70.83 -30.14
CA ARG A 416 55.11 71.53 -31.40
C ARG A 416 56.62 71.50 -31.71
N ARG A 417 56.96 71.52 -33.00
CA ARG A 417 58.32 71.74 -33.54
C ARG A 417 58.37 73.13 -34.19
N ILE A 418 59.42 73.90 -33.86
CA ILE A 418 59.71 75.26 -34.37
C ILE A 418 60.39 75.16 -35.75
N ARG A 419 60.17 76.18 -36.60
CA ARG A 419 60.65 76.36 -37.98
C ARG A 419 61.65 77.53 -38.00
N VAL A 420 62.80 77.42 -38.68
CA VAL A 420 63.56 78.56 -39.25
C VAL A 420 64.27 78.14 -40.54
N SER A 421 64.26 79.05 -41.52
CA SER A 421 64.74 78.98 -42.90
C SER A 421 66.13 79.61 -43.10
N THR A 422 66.76 79.35 -44.25
CA THR A 422 67.52 80.25 -45.17
C THR A 422 68.33 79.38 -46.17
N VAL A 423 68.84 79.75 -47.36
CA VAL A 423 68.64 80.73 -48.46
C VAL A 423 69.62 80.26 -49.57
N ASP A 424 69.32 80.55 -50.85
CA ASP A 424 70.09 80.13 -52.07
C ASP A 424 71.48 80.77 -52.26
N THR A 425 72.33 80.17 -53.12
CA THR A 425 73.22 80.87 -54.07
C THR A 425 73.79 79.96 -55.16
N VAL A 426 74.04 80.55 -56.33
CA VAL A 426 74.38 79.95 -57.65
C VAL A 426 75.83 80.33 -58.05
N ALA A 427 76.39 79.58 -59.02
CA ALA A 427 77.51 79.88 -59.95
C ALA A 427 78.94 79.52 -59.54
N HIS A 428 79.63 78.69 -60.34
CA HIS A 428 80.40 79.16 -61.50
C HIS A 428 80.93 78.01 -62.38
N SER A 429 80.94 78.29 -63.68
CA SER A 429 81.64 77.61 -64.77
C SER A 429 83.16 77.82 -64.72
N LEU A 430 83.90 76.80 -65.14
CA LEU A 430 85.12 76.87 -65.96
C LEU A 430 85.13 75.67 -66.92
#